data_AF-A0A818LSB2-F1
#
_entry.id   AF-A0A818LSB2-F1
#
_cell.length_a   1.000
_cell.length_b   1.000
_cell.length_c   1.000
_cell.angle_alpha   90.00
_cell.angle_beta   90.00
_cell.angle_gamma   90.00
#
_symmetry.space_group_name_H-M   'P 1'
#
loop_
_entity.id
_entity.type
_entity.pdbx_description
1 polymer ?
#
loop_
_entity_poly.entity_id
_entity_poly.type
_entity_poly.pdbx_seq_one_letter_code
_entity_poly.pdbx_strand_id
1 'polypeptide(L)'
;MNIFLKFNILINLNHQRCYLSTINTEAAIPRHTRKRNYPLTYEQRQFPKLIGHTKTWNTFNTSNLRDGKYKAETVSDDLFLRQFIYGTWHSLFASELIIK
;
A
#
# COMPACT_ATOMS: atom_id res chain seq x y z
N MET A 1 -8.68 24.43 45.24
CA MET A 1 -8.74 25.05 43.88
C MET A 1 -7.86 24.30 42.86
N ASN A 2 -7.90 22.96 42.83
CA ASN A 2 -6.97 22.16 42.00
C ASN A 2 -7.58 20.91 41.32
N ILE A 3 -8.87 20.64 41.53
CA ILE A 3 -9.59 19.51 40.89
C ILE A 3 -10.27 19.95 39.59
N PHE A 4 -10.88 21.15 39.58
CA PHE A 4 -11.52 21.71 38.39
C PHE A 4 -10.55 22.01 37.25
N LEU A 5 -9.33 22.48 37.55
CA LEU A 5 -8.27 22.70 36.55
C LEU A 5 -7.74 21.38 35.97
N LYS A 6 -7.57 20.34 36.80
CA LYS A 6 -7.14 19.01 36.35
C LYS A 6 -8.18 18.36 35.43
N PHE A 7 -9.47 18.54 35.72
CA PHE A 7 -10.56 18.01 34.90
C PHE A 7 -10.64 18.74 33.55
N ASN A 8 -10.46 20.07 33.53
CA ASN A 8 -10.45 20.85 32.29
C ASN A 8 -9.24 20.52 31.37
N ILE A 9 -8.06 20.29 31.95
CA ILE A 9 -6.87 19.85 31.19
C ILE A 9 -7.08 18.45 30.59
N LEU A 10 -7.70 17.53 31.32
CA LEU A 10 -8.02 16.19 30.83
C LEU A 10 -9.07 16.21 29.70
N ILE A 11 -10.07 17.09 29.76
CA ILE A 11 -11.06 17.25 28.68
C ILE A 11 -10.39 17.80 27.42
N ASN A 12 -9.47 18.77 27.54
CA ASN A 12 -8.79 19.39 26.41
C ASN A 12 -7.79 18.43 25.71
N LEU A 13 -7.09 17.59 26.48
CA LEU A 13 -6.20 16.55 25.93
C LEU A 13 -6.94 15.43 25.19
N ASN A 14 -8.19 15.14 25.58
CA ASN A 14 -9.01 14.16 24.87
C ASN A 14 -9.56 14.69 23.54
N HIS A 15 -9.78 16.00 23.41
CA HIS A 15 -10.17 16.61 22.14
C HIS A 15 -9.04 16.49 21.10
N GLN A 16 -7.77 16.57 21.53
CA GLN A 16 -6.57 16.46 20.67
C GLN A 16 -6.33 15.07 20.05
N ARG A 17 -7.04 14.02 20.48
CA ARG A 17 -6.82 12.64 19.97
C ARG A 17 -7.69 12.26 18.76
N CYS A 18 -8.62 13.11 18.33
CA CYS A 18 -9.59 12.76 17.30
C CYS A 18 -9.47 13.65 16.05
N TYR A 19 -8.32 13.69 15.37
CA TYR A 19 -8.22 14.33 14.04
C TYR A 19 -7.33 13.62 13.00
N LEU A 20 -6.78 12.43 13.29
CA LEU A 20 -5.72 11.83 12.47
C LEU A 20 -5.91 10.33 12.15
N SER A 21 -7.15 9.87 11.98
CA SER A 21 -7.44 8.47 11.61
C SER A 21 -7.94 8.26 10.17
N THR A 22 -7.98 9.30 9.31
CA THR A 22 -8.53 9.19 7.94
C THR A 22 -7.49 8.78 6.88
N ILE A 23 -6.39 8.13 7.28
CA ILE A 23 -5.47 7.48 6.35
C ILE A 23 -5.82 6.00 6.38
N ASN A 24 -6.17 5.38 5.23
CA ASN A 24 -6.36 3.93 5.16
C ASN A 24 -5.04 3.23 5.54
N THR A 25 -4.88 2.92 6.82
CA THR A 25 -3.70 2.23 7.36
C THR A 25 -3.64 0.77 6.94
N GLU A 26 -4.63 0.26 6.22
CA GLU A 26 -4.73 -1.15 5.82
C GLU A 26 -4.36 -1.43 4.35
N ALA A 27 -4.13 -0.39 3.54
CA ALA A 27 -3.89 -0.57 2.10
C ALA A 27 -2.62 -1.40 1.84
N ALA A 28 -2.77 -2.53 1.14
CA ALA A 28 -1.69 -3.46 0.80
C ALA A 28 -0.85 -3.93 2.00
N ILE A 29 -1.46 -3.99 3.19
CA ILE A 29 -0.85 -4.59 4.38
C ILE A 29 -1.47 -5.97 4.64
N PRO A 30 -0.68 -7.06 4.61
CA PRO A 30 -1.22 -8.37 4.95
C PRO A 30 -1.59 -8.42 6.44
N ARG A 31 -2.81 -8.86 6.74
CA ARG A 31 -3.26 -9.02 8.13
C ARG A 31 -2.60 -10.24 8.76
N HIS A 32 -2.16 -10.08 9.99
CA HIS A 32 -1.56 -11.20 10.74
C HIS A 32 -2.62 -12.24 11.07
N THR A 33 -2.36 -13.50 10.71
CA THR A 33 -3.19 -14.63 11.13
C THR A 33 -2.80 -15.09 12.53
N ARG A 34 -3.78 -15.52 13.34
CA ARG A 34 -3.56 -16.05 14.71
C ARG A 34 -2.46 -17.10 14.81
N LYS A 35 -2.38 -18.01 13.83
CA LYS A 35 -1.37 -19.09 13.79
C LYS A 35 -0.11 -18.73 13.00
N ARG A 36 -0.11 -17.63 12.23
CA ARG A 36 0.98 -17.25 11.29
C ARG A 36 1.36 -18.34 10.28
N ASN A 37 0.39 -19.15 9.87
CA ASN A 37 0.61 -20.29 8.96
C ASN A 37 0.47 -19.94 7.47
N TYR A 38 0.03 -18.73 7.12
CA TYR A 38 -0.12 -18.34 5.72
C TYR A 38 1.22 -17.86 5.17
N PRO A 39 1.77 -18.52 4.14
CA PRO A 39 3.00 -18.07 3.49
C PRO A 39 2.70 -16.78 2.70
N LEU A 40 3.58 -15.79 2.84
CA LEU A 40 3.53 -14.55 2.07
C LEU A 40 4.76 -14.47 1.18
N THR A 41 4.59 -13.96 -0.03
CA THR A 41 5.73 -13.64 -0.90
C THR A 41 6.48 -12.43 -0.36
N TYR A 42 7.72 -12.25 -0.83
CA TYR A 42 8.53 -11.08 -0.50
C TYR A 42 7.77 -9.77 -0.76
N GLU A 43 7.13 -9.67 -1.92
CA GLU A 43 6.41 -8.48 -2.38
C GLU A 43 5.15 -8.17 -1.56
N GLN A 44 4.42 -9.22 -1.13
CA GLN A 44 3.20 -9.10 -0.31
C GLN A 44 3.51 -8.77 1.15
N ARG A 45 4.65 -9.22 1.67
CA ARG A 45 5.06 -8.94 3.05
C ARG A 45 5.37 -7.46 3.26
N GLN A 46 5.78 -6.76 2.20
CA GLN A 46 6.34 -5.44 2.34
C GLN A 46 5.29 -4.33 2.41
N PHE A 47 5.45 -3.42 3.37
CA PHE A 47 4.56 -2.28 3.52
C PHE A 47 4.71 -1.27 2.35
N PRO A 48 3.64 -0.60 1.92
CA PRO A 48 3.71 0.38 0.82
C PRO A 48 4.69 1.53 1.06
N LYS A 49 4.86 1.95 2.32
CA LYS A 49 5.80 3.01 2.70
C LYS A 49 7.27 2.64 2.40
N LEU A 50 7.57 1.35 2.21
CA LEU A 50 8.92 0.84 2.00
C LEU A 50 9.28 0.67 0.52
N ILE A 51 8.39 1.08 -0.40
CA ILE A 51 8.67 1.22 -1.83
C ILE A 51 9.77 2.27 -2.03
N GLY A 52 10.79 1.93 -2.81
CA GLY A 52 11.98 2.75 -3.05
C GLY A 52 13.14 2.50 -2.07
N HIS A 53 12.88 1.87 -0.93
CA HIS A 53 13.93 1.51 0.04
C HIS A 53 14.35 0.05 -0.04
N THR A 54 13.35 -0.83 -0.06
CA THR A 54 13.54 -2.28 0.06
C THR A 54 12.75 -3.00 -1.02
N LYS A 55 11.51 -2.55 -1.30
CA LYS A 55 10.72 -2.98 -2.46
C LYS A 55 10.87 -1.98 -3.61
N THR A 56 10.92 -2.47 -4.83
CA THR A 56 10.98 -1.64 -6.05
C THR A 56 9.60 -1.58 -6.73
N TRP A 57 9.50 -0.93 -7.90
CA TRP A 57 8.30 -0.89 -8.72
C TRP A 57 8.15 -2.16 -9.58
N ASN A 58 6.90 -2.63 -9.73
CA ASN A 58 6.57 -3.79 -10.56
C ASN A 58 6.54 -3.45 -12.06
N THR A 59 6.50 -2.16 -12.42
CA THR A 59 6.56 -1.69 -13.81
C THR A 59 7.55 -0.55 -13.89
N PHE A 60 8.48 -0.64 -14.85
CA PHE A 60 9.39 0.43 -15.19
C PHE A 60 8.94 1.06 -16.51
N ASN A 61 8.77 2.38 -16.54
CA ASN A 61 8.40 3.11 -17.75
C ASN A 61 8.97 4.53 -17.70
N THR A 62 8.93 5.21 -18.85
CA THR A 62 9.35 6.60 -18.97
C THR A 62 8.21 7.61 -18.80
N SER A 63 6.95 7.14 -18.84
CA SER A 63 5.77 7.99 -18.85
C SER A 63 5.62 8.80 -17.56
N ASN A 64 6.06 8.27 -16.41
CA ASN A 64 5.94 8.94 -15.11
C ASN A 64 7.05 9.94 -14.80
N LEU A 65 8.08 10.07 -15.67
CA LEU A 65 9.07 11.12 -15.51
C LEU A 65 8.44 12.51 -15.72
N ARG A 66 9.18 13.54 -15.30
CA ARG A 66 8.85 14.93 -15.63
C ARG A 66 8.79 15.05 -17.16
N ASP A 67 7.68 15.62 -17.66
CA ASP A 67 7.35 15.74 -19.09
C ASP A 67 7.12 14.41 -19.84
N GLY A 68 6.92 13.30 -19.11
CA GLY A 68 6.56 12.01 -19.68
C GLY A 68 5.18 12.03 -20.34
N LYS A 69 5.10 11.42 -21.52
CA LYS A 69 3.88 11.34 -22.35
C LYS A 69 3.13 10.02 -22.11
N TYR A 70 1.88 9.94 -22.57
CA TYR A 70 1.11 8.69 -22.65
C TYR A 70 0.92 7.93 -21.32
N LYS A 71 0.83 8.65 -20.20
CA LYS A 71 0.64 8.06 -18.87
C LYS A 71 -0.60 7.18 -18.78
N ALA A 72 -1.72 7.64 -19.35
CA ALA A 72 -2.98 6.91 -19.32
C ALA A 72 -2.89 5.60 -20.11
N GLU A 73 -2.41 5.65 -21.35
CA GLU A 73 -2.22 4.48 -22.23
C GLU A 73 -1.29 3.45 -21.59
N THR A 74 -0.15 3.91 -21.05
CA THR A 74 0.83 3.01 -20.41
C THR A 74 0.21 2.27 -19.21
N VAL A 75 -0.64 2.93 -18.42
CA VAL A 75 -1.34 2.30 -17.29
C VAL A 75 -2.41 1.33 -17.77
N SER A 76 -3.18 1.69 -18.81
CA SER A 76 -4.18 0.82 -19.42
C SER A 76 -3.56 -0.46 -19.97
N ASP A 77 -2.42 -0.35 -20.66
CA ASP A 77 -1.68 -1.47 -21.23
C ASP A 77 -1.12 -2.39 -20.13
N ASP A 78 -0.56 -1.82 -19.06
CA ASP A 78 -0.05 -2.60 -17.92
C ASP A 78 -1.18 -3.41 -17.24
N LEU A 79 -2.33 -2.79 -17.00
CA LEU A 79 -3.50 -3.46 -16.43
C LEU A 79 -4.06 -4.55 -17.34
N PHE A 80 -4.10 -4.30 -18.65
CA PHE A 80 -4.52 -5.27 -19.65
C PHE A 80 -3.57 -6.46 -19.67
N LEU A 81 -2.26 -6.23 -19.75
CA LEU A 81 -1.25 -7.29 -19.81
C LEU A 81 -1.28 -8.16 -18.56
N ARG A 82 -1.44 -7.58 -17.37
CA ARG A 82 -1.56 -8.35 -16.11
C ARG A 82 -2.77 -9.27 -16.14
N GLN A 83 -3.94 -8.75 -16.53
CA GLN A 83 -5.16 -9.57 -16.65
C GLN A 83 -5.01 -10.66 -17.71
N PHE A 84 -4.41 -10.33 -18.85
CA PHE A 84 -4.17 -11.26 -19.94
C PHE A 84 -3.24 -12.40 -19.53
N ILE A 85 -2.09 -12.09 -18.91
CA ILE A 85 -1.10 -13.08 -18.47
C ILE A 85 -1.68 -13.98 -17.37
N TYR A 86 -2.36 -13.42 -16.37
CA TYR A 86 -2.99 -14.23 -15.32
C TYR A 86 -4.15 -15.10 -15.84
N GLY A 87 -4.87 -14.65 -16.87
CA GLY A 87 -5.94 -15.43 -17.50
C GLY A 87 -5.42 -16.54 -18.41
N THR A 88 -4.35 -16.29 -19.16
CA THR A 88 -3.75 -17.28 -20.09
C THR A 88 -2.96 -18.37 -19.36
N TRP A 89 -2.18 -18.00 -18.35
CA TRP A 89 -1.41 -18.93 -17.51
C TRP A 89 -1.97 -18.97 -16.09
N HIS A 90 -3.11 -19.65 -15.94
CA HIS A 90 -3.79 -19.76 -14.66
C HIS A 90 -2.93 -20.49 -13.62
N SER A 91 -2.76 -19.89 -12.44
CA SER A 91 -2.08 -20.49 -11.26
C SER A 91 -0.64 -20.99 -11.46
N LEU A 92 0.04 -20.59 -12.53
CA LEU A 92 1.45 -20.95 -12.77
C LEU A 92 2.43 -19.97 -12.12
N PHE A 93 2.01 -18.73 -11.87
CA PHE A 93 2.86 -17.71 -11.26
C PHE A 93 2.83 -17.78 -9.74
N ALA A 94 4.01 -17.93 -9.14
CA ALA A 94 4.19 -17.86 -7.69
C ALA A 94 4.30 -16.43 -7.15
N SER A 95 4.60 -15.46 -8.02
CA SER A 95 4.85 -14.06 -7.65
C SER A 95 4.17 -13.08 -8.62
N GLU A 96 4.20 -11.79 -8.25
CA GLU A 96 3.69 -10.68 -9.07
C GLU A 96 4.52 -10.50 -10.35
N LEU A 97 3.87 -10.01 -11.41
CA LEU A 97 4.52 -9.76 -12.70
C LEU A 97 5.37 -8.49 -12.67
N ILE A 98 6.58 -8.59 -13.22
CA ILE A 98 7.51 -7.47 -13.42
C ILE A 98 7.54 -7.12 -14.91
N ILE A 99 7.19 -5.87 -15.23
CA ILE A 99 7.10 -5.35 -16.59
C ILE A 99 8.18 -4.27 -16.77
N LYS A 100 8.88 -4.27 -17.89
CA LYS A 100 9.99 -3.36 -18.19
C LYS A 100 9.84 -2.82 -19.60
#